data_AF-A0A1F9AWX3-F1
#
_entry.id   AF-A0A1F9AWX3-F1
#
_cell.length_a   1.000
_cell.length_b   1.000
_cell.length_c   1.000
_cell.angle_alpha   90.00
_cell.angle_beta   90.00
_cell.angle_gamma   90.00
#
_symmetry.space_group_name_H-M   'P 1'
#
loop_
_entity.id
_entity.type
_entity.pdbx_description
1 polymer ?
#
loop_
_entity_poly.entity_id
_entity_poly.type
_entity_poly.pdbx_seq_one_letter_code
_entity_poly.pdbx_strand_id
1 'polypeptide(L)'
;MPTAENGILYYEAGQTYAGIVELTDQGDQMEFLSADNLWSKYQGKAPVVRPNGLATGGVVIPAVAAGNNNVDIAALTAYLAGVLTSVGAGTNQAITRGAVDAYKISSIQITSAGAISVVAGTEGAAFVETRGVAGGPPFVLVGSIEIAQVRFSSLSAAPVLASEIFQVAGTHLERYDSPTFTAKPFNVESGVMGYAGIDFISALPKIHTGSLPKKVYAEYYEPIFAE
;
A
#
# COMPACT_ATOMS: atom_id res chain seq x y z
N MET A 1 16.13 -38.06 -31.84
CA MET A 1 15.07 -37.09 -31.55
C MET A 1 14.16 -37.73 -30.52
N PRO A 2 13.87 -37.09 -29.37
CA PRO A 2 12.82 -37.59 -28.48
C PRO A 2 11.49 -37.49 -29.25
N THR A 3 10.81 -38.62 -29.50
CA THR A 3 9.47 -38.63 -30.09
C THR A 3 8.43 -38.38 -29.00
N ALA A 4 7.43 -37.53 -29.28
CA ALA A 4 6.34 -37.19 -28.36
C ALA A 4 5.35 -38.36 -28.10
N GLU A 5 5.67 -39.56 -28.55
CA GLU A 5 4.82 -40.75 -28.55
C GLU A 5 4.42 -41.22 -27.13
N ASN A 6 5.17 -40.78 -26.10
CA ASN A 6 4.89 -41.04 -24.68
C ASN A 6 4.61 -39.75 -23.87
N GLY A 7 4.28 -38.64 -24.53
CA GLY A 7 3.98 -37.39 -23.84
C GLY A 7 2.56 -37.41 -23.28
N ILE A 8 2.40 -37.49 -21.95
CA ILE A 8 1.11 -37.23 -21.30
C ILE A 8 0.84 -35.73 -21.41
N LEU A 9 -0.30 -35.37 -22.03
CA LEU A 9 -0.76 -33.99 -22.11
C LEU A 9 -1.74 -33.75 -20.98
N TYR A 10 -1.47 -32.73 -20.17
CA TYR A 10 -2.43 -32.24 -19.18
C TYR A 10 -3.08 -30.96 -19.69
N TYR A 11 -4.40 -30.85 -19.54
CA TYR A 11 -5.14 -29.62 -19.79
C TYR A 11 -5.91 -29.19 -18.54
N GLU A 12 -6.13 -27.88 -18.41
CA GLU A 12 -6.93 -27.32 -17.31
C GLU A 12 -8.40 -27.73 -17.52
N ALA A 13 -8.88 -28.64 -16.68
CA ALA A 13 -10.23 -29.22 -16.73
C ALA A 13 -11.19 -28.60 -15.70
N GLY A 14 -10.67 -27.84 -14.73
CA GLY A 14 -11.45 -27.16 -13.71
C GLY A 14 -10.65 -26.13 -12.94
N GLN A 15 -11.28 -25.49 -11.96
CA GLN A 15 -10.65 -24.48 -11.10
C GLN A 15 -11.16 -24.56 -9.66
N THR A 16 -10.27 -24.29 -8.71
CA THR A 16 -10.61 -24.04 -7.30
C THR A 16 -10.44 -22.55 -7.01
N TYR A 17 -11.44 -21.90 -6.42
CA TYR A 17 -11.34 -20.50 -6.04
C TYR A 17 -10.53 -20.33 -4.75
N ALA A 18 -9.49 -19.50 -4.82
CA ALA A 18 -8.81 -18.96 -3.66
C ALA A 18 -9.40 -17.57 -3.38
N GLY A 19 -9.96 -17.41 -2.18
CA GLY A 19 -10.45 -16.12 -1.70
C GLY A 19 -9.35 -15.07 -1.58
N ILE A 20 -9.67 -13.91 -1.03
CA ILE A 20 -8.67 -12.88 -0.76
C ILE A 20 -7.63 -13.41 0.23
N VAL A 21 -6.41 -13.60 -0.25
CA VAL A 21 -5.26 -14.06 0.53
C VAL A 21 -4.13 -13.04 0.49
N GLU A 22 -3.32 -12.99 1.55
CA GLU A 22 -2.10 -12.18 1.59
C GLU A 22 -1.00 -12.87 0.77
N LEU A 23 -0.29 -12.09 -0.05
CA LEU A 23 0.90 -12.54 -0.76
C LEU A 23 2.15 -12.30 0.10
N THR A 24 3.11 -13.21 -0.02
CA THR A 24 4.37 -13.19 0.73
C THR A 24 5.43 -12.39 -0.04
N ASP A 25 5.96 -11.34 0.58
CA ASP A 25 7.13 -10.58 0.09
C ASP A 25 8.36 -11.49 0.04
N GLN A 26 9.05 -11.54 -1.10
CA GLN A 26 10.28 -12.33 -1.27
C GLN A 26 11.53 -11.62 -0.74
N GLY A 27 11.39 -10.41 -0.20
CA GLY A 27 12.44 -9.66 0.48
C GLY A 27 13.03 -8.52 -0.35
N ASP A 28 12.72 -8.46 -1.65
CA ASP A 28 13.07 -7.36 -2.57
C ASP A 28 12.00 -6.27 -2.65
N GLN A 29 10.83 -6.49 -2.03
CA GLN A 29 9.66 -5.60 -2.07
C GLN A 29 9.12 -5.38 -3.49
N MET A 30 9.46 -6.26 -4.43
CA MET A 30 8.98 -6.25 -5.80
C MET A 30 8.19 -7.51 -6.10
N GLU A 31 8.70 -8.67 -5.70
CA GLU A 31 8.05 -9.96 -5.92
C GLU A 31 7.22 -10.37 -4.70
N PHE A 32 5.95 -10.68 -4.95
CA PHE A 32 5.00 -11.13 -3.94
C PHE A 32 4.33 -12.42 -4.42
N LEU A 33 4.54 -13.50 -3.67
CA LEU A 33 4.09 -14.85 -4.06
C LEU A 33 2.91 -15.32 -3.23
N SER A 34 2.02 -16.06 -3.88
CA SER A 34 0.97 -16.83 -3.21
C SER A 34 1.53 -18.13 -2.62
N ALA A 35 0.68 -18.90 -1.93
CA ALA A 35 1.04 -20.24 -1.48
C ALA A 35 0.85 -21.32 -2.57
N ASP A 36 0.26 -20.95 -3.71
CA ASP A 36 -0.11 -21.88 -4.77
C ASP A 36 0.84 -21.73 -5.98
N ASN A 37 1.18 -22.85 -6.61
CA ASN A 37 2.13 -22.89 -7.72
C ASN A 37 1.58 -22.24 -9.00
N LEU A 38 0.26 -22.24 -9.16
CA LEU A 38 -0.38 -21.88 -10.41
C LEU A 38 -1.63 -21.04 -10.17
N TRP A 39 -1.78 -19.98 -10.95
CA TRP A 39 -3.06 -19.31 -11.15
C TRP A 39 -3.60 -19.66 -12.53
N SER A 40 -4.90 -19.93 -12.58
CA SER A 40 -5.64 -20.24 -13.79
C SER A 40 -5.45 -19.16 -14.83
N LYS A 41 -5.28 -19.59 -16.08
CA LYS A 41 -5.27 -18.70 -17.25
C LYS A 41 -6.59 -18.76 -18.01
N TYR A 42 -7.57 -19.49 -17.50
CA TYR A 42 -8.88 -19.59 -18.12
C TYR A 42 -9.54 -18.21 -18.21
N GLN A 43 -10.20 -17.94 -19.33
CA GLN A 43 -10.82 -16.64 -19.57
C GLN A 43 -11.88 -16.34 -18.50
N GLY A 44 -11.82 -15.15 -17.90
CA GLY A 44 -12.71 -14.76 -16.80
C GLY A 44 -12.29 -15.29 -15.42
N LYS A 45 -11.13 -15.94 -15.32
CA LYS A 45 -10.52 -16.41 -14.06
C LYS A 45 -9.18 -15.74 -13.75
N ALA A 46 -8.92 -14.61 -14.40
CA ALA A 46 -7.74 -13.80 -14.14
C ALA A 46 -7.68 -13.39 -12.66
N PRO A 47 -6.49 -13.37 -12.04
CA PRO A 47 -6.33 -12.96 -10.66
C PRO A 47 -6.74 -11.50 -10.48
N VAL A 48 -7.32 -11.18 -9.34
CA VAL A 48 -7.61 -9.81 -8.94
C VAL A 48 -6.72 -9.46 -7.76
N VAL A 49 -5.80 -8.52 -8.00
CA VAL A 49 -4.77 -8.11 -7.05
C VAL A 49 -5.16 -6.76 -6.45
N ARG A 50 -5.17 -6.69 -5.12
CA ARG A 50 -5.66 -5.54 -4.34
C ARG A 50 -4.68 -5.26 -3.20
N PRO A 51 -3.53 -4.61 -3.48
CA PRO A 51 -2.64 -4.15 -2.42
C PRO A 51 -3.34 -3.17 -1.51
N ASN A 52 -2.90 -3.07 -0.25
CA ASN A 52 -3.37 -1.99 0.62
C ASN A 52 -3.05 -0.65 -0.02
N GLY A 53 -4.01 0.26 -0.05
CA GLY A 53 -3.79 1.57 -0.64
C GLY A 53 -5.06 2.35 -0.95
N LEU A 54 -4.89 3.66 -1.13
CA LEU A 54 -5.94 4.58 -1.54
C LEU A 54 -6.41 4.23 -2.96
N ALA A 55 -7.72 4.10 -3.14
CA ALA A 55 -8.36 3.88 -4.43
C ALA A 55 -8.91 5.17 -5.03
N THR A 56 -9.74 5.92 -4.28
CA THR A 56 -10.35 7.18 -4.74
C THR A 56 -10.50 8.19 -3.60
N GLY A 57 -10.62 9.48 -3.92
CA GLY A 57 -10.87 10.55 -2.94
C GLY A 57 -9.64 10.89 -2.10
N GLY A 58 -9.85 11.25 -0.83
CA GLY A 58 -8.78 11.41 0.16
C GLY A 58 -7.93 12.67 0.00
N VAL A 59 -8.45 13.68 -0.70
CA VAL A 59 -7.81 14.99 -0.82
C VAL A 59 -7.70 15.63 0.56
N VAL A 60 -6.50 16.08 0.93
CA VAL A 60 -6.20 16.79 2.17
C VAL A 60 -6.01 18.27 1.83
N ILE A 61 -6.72 19.13 2.56
CA ILE A 61 -6.67 20.59 2.40
C ILE A 61 -6.47 21.26 3.76
N PRO A 62 -6.01 22.52 3.80
CA PRO A 62 -6.15 23.34 5.00
C PRO A 62 -7.59 23.30 5.53
N ALA A 63 -7.76 23.22 6.85
CA ALA A 63 -9.11 23.19 7.42
C ALA A 63 -9.91 24.44 7.02
N VAL A 64 -11.12 24.23 6.50
CA VAL A 64 -12.02 25.31 6.04
C VAL A 64 -12.41 26.23 7.19
N ALA A 65 -12.52 25.68 8.40
CA ALA A 65 -12.78 26.47 9.61
C ALA A 65 -11.61 27.39 10.01
N ALA A 66 -10.47 27.32 9.31
CA ALA A 66 -9.25 28.08 9.58
C ALA A 66 -8.72 27.92 11.02
N GLY A 67 -9.01 26.78 11.65
CA GLY A 67 -8.44 26.40 12.94
C GLY A 67 -6.92 26.21 12.86
N ASN A 68 -6.23 26.61 13.92
CA ASN A 68 -4.77 26.46 13.98
C ASN A 68 -4.38 24.99 13.94
N ASN A 69 -3.47 24.65 13.02
CA ASN A 69 -2.88 23.33 12.90
C ASN A 69 -3.92 22.24 12.58
N ASN A 70 -4.99 22.57 11.86
CA ASN A 70 -5.99 21.60 11.42
C ASN A 70 -6.00 21.45 9.90
N VAL A 71 -6.32 20.24 9.44
CA VAL A 71 -6.61 19.93 8.03
C VAL A 71 -7.98 19.29 7.89
N ASP A 72 -8.59 19.43 6.71
CA ASP A 72 -9.77 18.69 6.30
C ASP A 72 -9.38 17.62 5.26
N ILE A 73 -10.07 16.49 5.31
CA ILE A 73 -9.80 15.32 4.48
C ILE A 73 -11.12 14.90 3.83
N ALA A 74 -11.16 14.89 2.50
CA ALA A 74 -12.29 14.41 1.75
C ALA A 74 -12.55 12.92 2.02
N ALA A 75 -13.82 12.51 1.92
CA ALA A 75 -14.17 11.10 1.95
C ALA A 75 -13.41 10.32 0.87
N LEU A 76 -13.18 9.04 1.11
CA LEU A 76 -12.33 8.21 0.28
C LEU A 76 -12.76 6.75 0.26
N THR A 77 -12.20 6.01 -0.69
CA THR A 77 -12.20 4.55 -0.67
C THR A 77 -10.78 4.03 -0.68
N ALA A 78 -10.52 2.97 0.07
CA ALA A 78 -9.22 2.32 0.11
C ALA A 78 -9.36 0.79 0.16
N TYR A 79 -8.39 0.07 -0.39
CA TYR A 79 -8.31 -1.37 -0.17
C TYR A 79 -7.60 -1.63 1.16
N LEU A 80 -8.29 -2.32 2.07
CA LEU A 80 -7.77 -2.78 3.35
C LEU A 80 -7.90 -4.30 3.41
N ALA A 81 -6.79 -5.01 3.51
CA ALA A 81 -6.76 -6.47 3.43
C ALA A 81 -7.50 -7.00 2.18
N GLY A 82 -7.32 -6.33 1.04
CA GLY A 82 -7.98 -6.66 -0.23
C GLY A 82 -9.47 -6.28 -0.31
N VAL A 83 -10.07 -5.69 0.73
CA VAL A 83 -11.48 -5.27 0.76
C VAL A 83 -11.61 -3.77 0.49
N LEU A 84 -12.44 -3.39 -0.48
CA LEU A 84 -12.74 -1.99 -0.76
C LEU A 84 -13.58 -1.40 0.38
N THR A 85 -12.99 -0.47 1.12
CA THR A 85 -13.58 0.15 2.31
C THR A 85 -13.84 1.62 2.05
N SER A 86 -15.05 2.09 2.36
CA SER A 86 -15.41 3.51 2.35
C SER A 86 -15.07 4.15 3.69
N VAL A 87 -14.40 5.30 3.66
CA VAL A 87 -14.05 6.09 4.84
C VAL A 87 -14.65 7.48 4.71
N GLY A 88 -15.36 7.91 5.76
CA GLY A 88 -15.98 9.23 5.83
C GLY A 88 -14.95 10.36 5.81
N ALA A 89 -15.40 11.56 5.45
CA ALA A 89 -14.57 12.75 5.51
C ALA A 89 -14.13 13.04 6.95
N GLY A 90 -12.89 13.49 7.11
CA GLY A 90 -12.35 13.94 8.40
C GLY A 90 -12.25 15.45 8.42
N THR A 91 -13.00 16.12 9.29
CA THR A 91 -12.91 17.58 9.45
C THR A 91 -12.04 17.93 10.65
N ASN A 92 -11.34 19.06 10.57
CA ASN A 92 -10.52 19.64 11.64
C ASN A 92 -9.55 18.64 12.28
N GLN A 93 -8.93 17.78 11.46
CA GLN A 93 -7.95 16.81 11.94
C GLN A 93 -6.72 17.55 12.46
N ALA A 94 -6.41 17.37 13.75
CA ALA A 94 -5.33 18.10 14.41
C ALA A 94 -3.96 17.57 13.99
N ILE A 95 -3.07 18.48 13.61
CA ILE A 95 -1.66 18.22 13.31
C ILE A 95 -0.82 18.93 14.36
N THR A 96 0.04 18.21 15.05
CA THR A 96 0.88 18.83 16.08
C THR A 96 2.09 19.53 15.46
N ARG A 97 2.39 20.75 15.87
CA ARG A 97 3.69 21.41 15.65
C ARG A 97 4.75 20.85 16.62
N GLY A 98 6.00 21.27 16.42
CA GLY A 98 7.05 21.07 17.41
C GLY A 98 6.79 21.88 18.68
N ALA A 99 7.39 21.46 19.78
CA ALA A 99 7.42 22.16 21.05
C ALA A 99 8.77 22.83 21.30
N VAL A 100 9.86 22.18 20.85
CA VAL A 100 11.24 22.67 20.99
C VAL A 100 11.81 23.02 19.63
N ASP A 101 11.70 22.10 18.68
CA ASP A 101 12.31 22.20 17.36
C ASP A 101 11.25 22.45 16.28
N ALA A 102 11.56 23.36 15.36
CA ALA A 102 10.55 23.87 14.43
C ALA A 102 10.13 22.85 13.34
N TYR A 103 10.98 21.88 13.02
CA TYR A 103 10.76 20.96 11.90
C TYR A 103 10.10 19.67 12.39
N LYS A 104 8.85 19.44 11.99
CA LYS A 104 8.10 18.24 12.36
C LYS A 104 7.23 17.79 11.19
N ILE A 105 7.26 16.50 10.90
CA ILE A 105 6.46 15.87 9.85
C ILE A 105 5.43 14.96 10.53
N SER A 106 4.17 15.08 10.13
CA SER A 106 3.11 14.15 10.54
C SER A 106 2.59 13.40 9.32
N SER A 107 2.33 12.11 9.46
CA SER A 107 1.70 11.29 8.43
C SER A 107 0.22 11.15 8.73
N ILE A 108 -0.62 11.37 7.73
CA ILE A 108 -2.04 11.09 7.79
C ILE A 108 -2.26 9.70 7.21
N GLN A 109 -2.91 8.83 7.97
CA GLN A 109 -3.12 7.44 7.60
C GLN A 109 -4.59 7.03 7.70
N ILE A 110 -4.94 6.00 6.94
CA ILE A 110 -6.13 5.18 7.16
C ILE A 110 -5.70 3.94 7.91
N THR A 111 -6.24 3.77 9.12
CA THR A 111 -5.97 2.61 9.96
C THR A 111 -6.54 1.34 9.33
N SER A 112 -6.05 0.18 9.78
CA SER A 112 -6.59 -1.12 9.35
C SER A 112 -8.08 -1.31 9.65
N ALA A 113 -8.66 -0.52 10.57
CA ALA A 113 -10.08 -0.48 10.88
C ALA A 113 -10.90 0.47 9.98
N GLY A 114 -10.28 1.13 8.99
CA GLY A 114 -10.98 2.04 8.08
C GLY A 114 -11.28 3.42 8.70
N ALA A 115 -10.39 3.92 9.56
CA ALA A 115 -10.53 5.24 10.18
C ALA A 115 -9.33 6.14 9.87
N ILE A 116 -9.59 7.44 9.68
CA ILE A 116 -8.57 8.47 9.57
C ILE A 116 -7.84 8.62 10.91
N SER A 117 -6.51 8.69 10.85
CA SER A 117 -5.64 8.94 12.00
C SER A 117 -4.44 9.78 11.57
N VAL A 118 -3.92 10.58 12.49
CA VAL A 118 -2.67 11.33 12.32
C VAL A 118 -1.60 10.69 13.19
N VAL A 119 -0.43 10.42 12.62
CA VAL A 119 0.76 9.98 13.34
C VAL A 119 1.75 11.12 13.32
N ALA A 120 2.16 11.59 14.50
CA ALA A 120 3.17 12.63 14.61
C ALA A 120 4.58 12.02 14.56
N GLY A 121 5.47 12.61 13.75
CA GLY A 121 6.90 12.35 13.82
C GLY A 121 7.57 13.05 14.99
N THR A 122 8.87 12.81 15.13
CA THR A 122 9.72 13.48 16.11
C THR A 122 10.17 14.82 15.54
N GLU A 123 10.10 15.89 16.32
CA GLU A 123 10.63 17.21 15.93
C GLU A 123 12.15 17.18 15.76
N GLY A 124 12.72 18.08 14.95
CA GLY A 124 14.16 18.18 14.73
C GLY A 124 14.59 19.52 14.14
N ALA A 125 15.91 19.72 14.02
CA ALA A 125 16.50 20.99 13.59
C ALA A 125 16.37 21.29 12.08
N ALA A 126 15.97 20.31 11.26
CA ALA A 126 15.74 20.43 9.83
C ALA A 126 14.80 19.32 9.35
N PHE A 127 14.24 19.43 8.14
CA PHE A 127 13.53 18.31 7.51
C PHE A 127 14.49 17.20 7.10
N VAL A 128 14.08 15.97 7.34
CA VAL A 128 14.79 14.75 6.94
C VAL A 128 13.81 13.82 6.24
N GLU A 129 14.24 13.10 5.20
CA GLU A 129 13.35 12.16 4.51
C GLU A 129 13.37 10.75 5.13
N THR A 130 14.40 10.44 5.93
CA THR A 130 14.52 9.18 6.67
C THR A 130 13.38 9.05 7.67
N ARG A 131 12.67 7.91 7.65
CA ARG A 131 11.56 7.68 8.60
C ARG A 131 12.04 7.40 10.01
N GLY A 132 11.26 7.87 10.98
CA GLY A 132 11.47 7.61 12.40
C GLY A 132 12.61 8.41 13.05
N VAL A 133 13.28 9.29 12.31
CA VAL A 133 14.30 10.18 12.86
C VAL A 133 13.73 11.57 13.17
N ALA A 134 14.42 12.34 14.01
CA ALA A 134 14.08 13.74 14.30
C ALA A 134 14.01 14.57 13.01
N GLY A 135 12.92 15.32 12.83
CA GLY A 135 12.64 16.10 11.62
C GLY A 135 12.15 15.26 10.42
N GLY A 136 12.04 13.94 10.59
CA GLY A 136 11.60 13.01 9.56
C GLY A 136 10.15 12.53 9.71
N PRO A 137 9.58 11.92 8.66
CA PRO A 137 8.25 11.34 8.73
C PRO A 137 8.21 10.16 9.72
N PRO A 138 7.11 9.96 10.46
CA PRO A 138 6.97 8.76 11.29
C PRO A 138 6.80 7.52 10.42
N PHE A 139 7.02 6.34 11.01
CA PHE A 139 6.49 5.11 10.43
C PHE A 139 4.97 5.05 10.64
N VAL A 140 4.25 4.53 9.65
CA VAL A 140 2.83 4.17 9.80
C VAL A 140 2.70 2.73 10.33
N LEU A 141 1.55 2.36 10.88
CA LEU A 141 1.35 0.98 11.35
C LEU A 141 1.26 0.02 10.16
N VAL A 142 1.73 -1.22 10.35
CA VAL A 142 1.52 -2.28 9.35
C VAL A 142 0.02 -2.48 9.13
N GLY A 143 -0.40 -2.53 7.86
CA GLY A 143 -1.81 -2.65 7.50
C GLY A 143 -2.58 -1.33 7.44
N SER A 144 -1.99 -0.22 7.88
CA SER A 144 -2.53 1.13 7.61
C SER A 144 -2.10 1.59 6.20
N ILE A 145 -2.57 2.76 5.77
CA ILE A 145 -2.27 3.35 4.46
C ILE A 145 -1.92 4.82 4.67
N GLU A 146 -0.74 5.27 4.26
CA GLU A 146 -0.41 6.70 4.27
C GLU A 146 -1.13 7.42 3.11
N ILE A 147 -1.84 8.51 3.41
CA ILE A 147 -2.56 9.31 2.39
C ILE A 147 -2.02 10.73 2.24
N ALA A 148 -1.26 11.22 3.20
CA ALA A 148 -0.60 12.51 3.11
C ALA A 148 0.49 12.65 4.16
N GLN A 149 1.35 13.65 3.97
CA GLN A 149 2.18 14.21 5.02
C GLN A 149 1.87 15.69 5.20
N VAL A 150 1.93 16.17 6.44
CA VAL A 150 1.92 17.60 6.76
C VAL A 150 3.24 17.95 7.42
N ARG A 151 3.91 18.98 6.89
CA ARG A 151 5.27 19.36 7.29
C ARG A 151 5.29 20.78 7.82
N PHE A 152 5.68 20.93 9.08
CA PHE A 152 5.83 22.23 9.72
C PHE A 152 7.31 22.56 9.90
N SER A 153 7.64 23.84 9.70
CA SER A 153 8.96 24.45 9.97
C SER A 153 8.85 25.64 10.94
N SER A 154 7.79 25.66 11.75
CA SER A 154 7.49 26.70 12.73
C SER A 154 6.78 26.11 13.95
N LEU A 155 7.10 26.64 15.12
CA LEU A 155 6.49 26.31 16.41
C LEU A 155 5.15 27.05 16.63
N SER A 156 4.98 28.20 15.96
CA SER A 156 3.83 29.08 16.20
C SER A 156 2.54 28.46 15.68
N ALA A 157 1.52 28.41 16.54
CA ALA A 157 0.18 27.98 16.14
C ALA A 157 -0.40 28.91 15.07
N ALA A 158 -0.78 28.34 13.93
CA ALA A 158 -1.32 29.05 12.78
C ALA A 158 -2.14 28.09 11.91
N PRO A 159 -3.06 28.59 11.06
CA PRO A 159 -3.70 27.77 10.05
C PRO A 159 -2.67 27.05 9.17
N VAL A 160 -2.97 25.81 8.77
CA VAL A 160 -2.09 25.04 7.87
C VAL A 160 -2.12 25.67 6.49
N LEU A 161 -0.95 25.80 5.86
CA LEU A 161 -0.84 26.27 4.48
C LEU A 161 -0.92 25.10 3.51
N ALA A 162 -1.48 25.31 2.31
CA ALA A 162 -1.49 24.27 1.29
C ALA A 162 -0.08 23.79 0.90
N SER A 163 0.93 24.67 0.99
CA SER A 163 2.34 24.33 0.77
C SER A 163 2.96 23.46 1.88
N GLU A 164 2.29 23.32 3.02
CA GLU A 164 2.70 22.42 4.10
C GLU A 164 2.10 21.01 3.94
N ILE A 165 1.24 20.78 2.95
CA ILE A 165 0.54 19.50 2.70
C ILE A 165 1.13 18.80 1.47
N PHE A 166 1.51 17.54 1.64
CA PHE A 166 2.18 16.73 0.63
C PHE A 166 1.38 15.45 0.37
N GLN A 167 0.97 15.23 -0.89
CA GLN A 167 0.17 14.07 -1.32
C GLN A 167 0.63 13.50 -2.67
N VAL A 168 1.94 13.33 -2.86
CA VAL A 168 2.48 12.73 -4.10
C VAL A 168 2.47 11.21 -3.99
N ALA A 169 1.82 10.54 -4.95
CA ALA A 169 1.77 9.08 -5.03
C ALA A 169 3.18 8.46 -5.03
N GLY A 170 3.39 7.42 -4.22
CA GLY A 170 4.67 6.73 -4.09
C GLY A 170 5.68 7.44 -3.18
N THR A 171 5.38 8.65 -2.69
CA THR A 171 6.27 9.38 -1.77
C THR A 171 5.58 9.76 -0.46
N HIS A 172 4.38 10.33 -0.54
CA HIS A 172 3.58 10.81 0.60
C HIS A 172 2.15 10.22 0.60
N LEU A 173 1.88 9.32 -0.34
CA LEU A 173 0.57 8.74 -0.62
C LEU A 173 0.77 7.31 -1.16
N GLU A 174 0.18 6.34 -0.48
CA GLU A 174 0.15 4.94 -0.90
C GLU A 174 -1.12 4.66 -1.70
N ARG A 175 -0.98 4.52 -3.02
CA ARG A 175 -2.07 4.06 -3.88
C ARG A 175 -2.06 2.54 -4.02
N TYR A 176 -3.24 1.94 -4.22
CA TYR A 176 -3.33 0.49 -4.43
C TYR A 176 -2.73 0.03 -5.77
N ASP A 177 -2.79 0.89 -6.79
CA ASP A 177 -2.36 0.64 -8.17
C ASP A 177 -0.98 1.23 -8.50
N SER A 178 -0.24 1.68 -7.48
CA SER A 178 1.09 2.26 -7.64
C SER A 178 2.10 1.65 -6.64
N PRO A 179 3.31 1.29 -7.09
CA PRO A 179 3.72 1.12 -8.49
C PRO A 179 2.80 0.11 -9.21
N THR A 180 2.79 0.14 -10.54
CA THR A 180 2.04 -0.87 -11.29
C THR A 180 2.71 -2.23 -11.14
N PHE A 181 1.95 -3.29 -11.39
CA PHE A 181 2.43 -4.66 -11.27
C PHE A 181 1.94 -5.54 -12.41
N THR A 182 2.61 -6.66 -12.61
CA THR A 182 2.23 -7.71 -13.55
C THR A 182 1.93 -9.00 -12.78
N ALA A 183 0.82 -9.66 -13.12
CA ALA A 183 0.53 -10.97 -12.57
C ALA A 183 1.42 -12.04 -13.21
N LYS A 184 1.99 -12.89 -12.37
CA LYS A 184 2.77 -14.09 -12.72
C LYS A 184 1.91 -15.31 -12.39
N PRO A 185 1.12 -15.84 -13.35
CA PRO A 185 0.27 -17.00 -13.09
C PRO A 185 1.04 -18.30 -12.81
N PHE A 186 2.37 -18.27 -12.96
CA PHE A 186 3.30 -19.30 -12.56
C PHE A 186 4.69 -18.65 -12.50
N ASN A 187 5.59 -19.20 -11.70
CA ASN A 187 7.01 -18.86 -11.74
C ASN A 187 7.85 -20.10 -12.00
N VAL A 188 9.12 -19.89 -12.32
CA VAL A 188 10.13 -20.94 -12.41
C VAL A 188 11.34 -20.50 -11.60
N GLU A 189 11.71 -21.30 -10.62
CA GLU A 189 12.89 -21.06 -9.79
C GLU A 189 13.80 -22.30 -9.89
N SER A 190 15.05 -22.10 -10.30
CA SER A 190 16.04 -23.19 -10.45
C SER A 190 15.56 -24.38 -11.31
N GLY A 191 14.71 -24.11 -12.32
CA GLY A 191 14.17 -25.13 -13.23
C GLY A 191 13.01 -25.95 -12.63
N VAL A 192 12.50 -25.58 -11.46
CA VAL A 192 11.31 -26.17 -10.82
C VAL A 192 10.18 -25.14 -10.83
N MET A 193 8.94 -25.62 -10.87
CA MET A 193 7.75 -24.76 -10.81
C MET A 193 7.72 -24.02 -9.47
N GLY A 194 7.80 -22.69 -9.52
CA GLY A 194 7.70 -21.81 -8.37
C GLY A 194 6.26 -21.40 -8.09
N TYR A 195 6.06 -20.60 -7.04
CA TYR A 195 4.74 -20.07 -6.67
C TYR A 195 4.27 -18.97 -7.62
N ALA A 196 2.99 -18.96 -7.94
CA ALA A 196 2.37 -17.86 -8.68
C ALA A 196 2.26 -16.61 -7.81
N GLY A 197 2.20 -15.43 -8.42
CA GLY A 197 2.27 -14.17 -7.68
C GLY A 197 2.21 -12.94 -8.58
N ILE A 198 2.86 -11.86 -8.14
CA ILE A 198 2.99 -10.62 -8.90
C ILE A 198 4.40 -10.05 -8.81
N ASP A 199 4.75 -9.24 -9.79
CA ASP A 199 5.90 -8.34 -9.75
C ASP A 199 5.47 -6.89 -9.86
N PHE A 200 5.91 -6.05 -8.94
CA PHE A 200 5.88 -4.60 -9.12
C PHE A 200 6.97 -4.13 -10.09
N ILE A 201 6.72 -3.04 -10.80
CA ILE A 201 7.72 -2.40 -11.67
C ILE A 201 8.88 -1.74 -10.89
N SER A 202 8.72 -1.55 -9.58
CA SER A 202 9.72 -1.00 -8.67
C SER A 202 9.41 -1.42 -7.25
N ALA A 203 10.44 -1.47 -6.38
CA ALA A 203 10.28 -1.84 -4.98
C ALA A 203 9.25 -0.96 -4.26
N LEU A 204 8.39 -1.59 -3.45
CA LEU A 204 7.44 -0.90 -2.61
C LEU A 204 8.15 -0.09 -1.52
N PRO A 205 7.71 1.16 -1.24
CA PRO A 205 8.27 1.96 -0.17
C PRO A 205 8.17 1.28 1.20
N LYS A 206 9.27 1.27 1.96
CA LYS A 206 9.38 0.67 3.30
C LYS A 206 8.91 1.62 4.40
N ILE A 207 7.64 2.03 4.34
CA ILE A 207 7.12 3.12 5.18
C ILE A 207 6.40 2.67 6.44
N HIS A 208 6.14 1.37 6.59
CA HIS A 208 5.50 0.82 7.78
C HIS A 208 6.51 0.47 8.85
N THR A 209 6.03 0.42 10.10
CA THR A 209 6.80 0.04 11.28
C THR A 209 7.60 -1.24 11.02
N GLY A 210 8.89 -1.22 11.37
CA GLY A 210 9.81 -2.31 11.02
C GLY A 210 10.43 -2.19 9.62
N SER A 211 10.27 -1.05 8.95
CA SER A 211 10.74 -0.81 7.58
C SER A 211 10.15 -1.81 6.58
N LEU A 212 8.83 -2.05 6.70
CA LEU A 212 8.08 -2.97 5.86
C LEU A 212 7.31 -2.22 4.77
N PRO A 213 7.07 -2.86 3.61
CA PRO A 213 6.15 -2.33 2.59
C PRO A 213 4.69 -2.50 3.02
N LYS A 214 3.79 -1.87 2.27
CA LYS A 214 2.36 -2.20 2.34
C LYS A 214 2.11 -3.68 2.06
N LYS A 215 1.04 -4.19 2.63
CA LYS A 215 0.58 -5.57 2.39
C LYS A 215 -0.08 -5.69 1.02
N VAL A 216 0.09 -6.85 0.40
CA VAL A 216 -0.40 -7.17 -0.93
C VAL A 216 -1.37 -8.34 -0.82
N TYR A 217 -2.55 -8.21 -1.42
CA TYR A 217 -3.57 -9.26 -1.41
C TYR A 217 -3.98 -9.60 -2.83
N ALA A 218 -4.40 -10.85 -3.03
CA ALA A 218 -4.99 -11.30 -4.29
C ALA A 218 -6.12 -12.29 -4.03
N GLU A 219 -7.08 -12.34 -4.93
CA GLU A 219 -7.97 -13.48 -5.12
C GLU A 219 -7.72 -14.07 -6.50
N TYR A 220 -7.78 -15.39 -6.62
CA TYR A 220 -7.42 -16.08 -7.85
C TYR A 220 -8.09 -17.46 -7.90
N TYR A 221 -7.78 -18.21 -8.95
CA TYR A 221 -8.25 -19.56 -9.15
C TYR A 221 -7.04 -20.46 -9.37
N GLU A 222 -6.98 -21.60 -8.68
CA GLU A 222 -5.98 -22.63 -8.95
C GLU A 222 -6.51 -23.59 -10.04
N PRO A 223 -5.74 -23.88 -11.09
CA PRO A 223 -6.16 -24.80 -12.14
C PRO A 223 -6.15 -26.26 -11.65
N ILE A 224 -7.19 -27.01 -12.02
CA ILE A 224 -7.27 -28.46 -11.85
C ILE A 224 -6.96 -29.10 -13.21
N PHE A 225 -5.96 -29.97 -13.27
CA PHE A 225 -5.55 -30.62 -14.51
C PHE A 225 -6.17 -32.02 -14.68
N ALA A 226 -6.49 -32.37 -15.92
CA ALA A 226 -6.84 -33.72 -16.35
C ALA A 226 -6.01 -34.12 -17.59
N GLU A 227 -5.98 -35.44 -17.86
CA GLU A 227 -5.35 -36.05 -19.04
C GLU A 227 -6.28 -36.05 -20.26
#